data_AF-A0A0S4WKN8-F1
#
_entry.id   AF-A0A0S4WKN8-F1
#
_cell.length_a   1.000
_cell.length_b   1.000
_cell.length_c   1.000
_cell.angle_alpha   90.00
_cell.angle_beta   90.00
_cell.angle_gamma   90.00
#
_symmetry.space_group_name_H-M   'P 1'
#
loop_
_entity.id
_entity.type
_entity.pdbx_description
1 polymer ?
#
loop_
_entity_poly.entity_id
_entity_poly.type
_entity_poly.pdbx_seq_one_letter_code
_entity_poly.pdbx_strand_id
1 'polypeptide(L)'
;MRLVQKALTFDDVLLVPAYSAVLPRDTSLRTKLTRTIELAIPLVSAAMDTVTEARLAIAMAQQGGIGIVHKNLKPEEQAREVAKVKRFESGVLRDPITIGTDMKVRDVMALSAQHGISGFPVLEGNKVVGIITNRDLRFEEELDAPVRAKMTPGEKLVTVREGASLEEAKRLMNKHRLERVLVVDGNFELRGLITVKDIQKATEHPLASKDERGSLRVGAAVGVGPDNDLRVDLLVKAGVDVIVVDTAHGHSQGVLSRVRWIKDKYPQVQVIGGNIATAEAAKALVDHGADGVKVGIGPGSICTTRIVAGVGVPQISAVSNVAEALKNTGVPLVADGGVRYSGDIAKALAAGAHTVMMGGMFAGTEEAPGEVFLYQGRSYKSYRGMGSVGAMKDGAADRYFQEDNTANVDKLVPEGIEGRVPYKGSVLPIVHQLTGGIRSSMGYCGCASIAEWHEKSQFVQITAAGMRESHVHDVQITKEAPNYHLD
;
A
#
# COMPACT_ATOMS: atom_id res chain seq x y z
N MET A 1 29.75 21.51 20.75
CA MET A 1 28.90 20.39 20.28
C MET A 1 28.11 19.85 21.47
N ARG A 2 26.80 19.61 21.34
CA ARG A 2 25.97 18.93 22.36
C ARG A 2 25.62 17.54 21.85
N LEU A 3 26.23 16.50 22.42
CA LEU A 3 25.96 15.11 22.04
C LEU A 3 24.73 14.63 22.82
N VAL A 4 23.69 14.17 22.11
CA VAL A 4 22.41 13.75 22.71
C VAL A 4 22.47 12.31 23.20
N GLN A 5 22.89 11.37 22.35
CA GLN A 5 22.97 9.94 22.65
C GLN A 5 23.92 9.22 21.70
N LYS A 6 24.36 8.02 22.07
CA LYS A 6 24.84 7.03 21.10
C LYS A 6 23.62 6.37 20.44
N ALA A 7 23.62 6.27 19.12
CA ALA A 7 22.49 5.74 18.35
C ALA A 7 22.87 4.45 17.61
N LEU A 8 21.89 3.57 17.40
CA LEU A 8 22.04 2.21 16.88
C LEU A 8 21.18 2.02 15.62
N THR A 9 21.69 1.24 14.67
CA THR A 9 20.97 0.73 13.50
C THR A 9 20.74 -0.78 13.60
N PHE A 10 20.14 -1.38 12.58
CA PHE A 10 19.81 -2.82 12.55
C PHE A 10 21.02 -3.73 12.80
N ASP A 11 22.19 -3.39 12.26
CA ASP A 11 23.43 -4.18 12.37
C ASP A 11 24.14 -4.04 13.72
N ASP A 12 23.73 -3.09 14.54
CA ASP A 12 24.32 -2.90 15.87
C ASP A 12 23.65 -3.78 16.94
N VAL A 13 22.54 -4.45 16.62
CA VAL A 13 21.72 -5.16 17.61
C VAL A 13 21.20 -6.52 17.14
N LEU A 14 20.99 -7.43 18.08
CA LEU A 14 20.23 -8.67 17.93
C LEU A 14 19.09 -8.73 18.93
N LEU A 15 18.04 -9.49 18.60
CA LEU A 15 16.98 -9.85 19.53
C LEU A 15 17.44 -11.01 20.41
N VAL A 16 17.21 -10.90 21.72
CA VAL A 16 17.55 -11.95 22.69
C VAL A 16 16.42 -12.99 22.69
N PRO A 17 16.71 -14.28 22.45
CA PRO A 17 15.71 -15.34 22.59
C PRO A 17 15.15 -15.42 24.01
N ALA A 18 13.88 -15.81 24.14
CA ALA A 18 13.20 -15.93 25.42
C ALA A 18 12.44 -17.26 25.52
N TYR A 19 11.95 -17.58 26.72
CA TYR A 19 11.06 -18.73 26.90
C TYR A 19 9.84 -18.59 25.98
N SER A 20 9.52 -19.64 25.24
CA SER A 20 8.41 -19.64 24.29
C SER A 20 7.57 -20.91 24.40
N ALA A 21 6.28 -20.71 24.67
CA ALA A 21 5.25 -21.72 24.47
C ALA A 21 4.48 -21.51 23.15
N VAL A 22 4.89 -20.52 22.34
CA VAL A 22 4.22 -20.09 21.11
C VAL A 22 5.00 -20.56 19.91
N LEU A 23 4.38 -21.34 19.03
CA LEU A 23 5.00 -21.72 17.76
C LEU A 23 4.80 -20.61 16.71
N PRO A 24 5.73 -20.44 15.75
CA PRO A 24 5.61 -19.42 14.71
C PRO A 24 4.24 -19.38 13.99
N ARG A 25 3.63 -20.55 13.76
CA ARG A 25 2.31 -20.65 13.11
C ARG A 25 1.14 -20.10 13.94
N ASP A 26 1.31 -20.04 15.26
CA ASP A 26 0.28 -19.62 16.22
C ASP A 26 0.37 -18.11 16.54
N THR A 27 1.35 -17.41 15.96
CA THR A 27 1.53 -15.97 16.14
C THR A 27 0.50 -15.17 15.34
N SER A 28 0.17 -13.96 15.81
CA SER A 28 -0.66 -12.99 15.09
C SER A 28 0.20 -11.82 14.63
N LEU A 29 0.18 -11.54 13.32
CA LEU A 29 0.85 -10.40 12.70
C LEU A 29 -0.07 -9.16 12.59
N ARG A 30 -1.30 -9.25 13.13
CA ARG A 30 -2.25 -8.14 13.09
C ARG A 30 -1.70 -6.95 13.87
N THR A 31 -1.80 -5.76 13.29
CA THR A 31 -1.22 -4.54 13.84
C THR A 31 -1.96 -3.29 13.33
N LYS A 32 -1.69 -2.15 13.96
CA LYS A 32 -2.28 -0.86 13.57
C LYS A 32 -1.38 -0.10 12.61
N LEU A 33 -1.93 0.38 11.50
CA LEU A 33 -1.30 1.37 10.63
C LEU A 33 -1.61 2.80 11.11
N THR A 34 -2.86 3.01 11.54
CA THR A 34 -3.35 4.28 12.11
C THR A 34 -4.19 3.97 13.36
N ARG A 35 -4.73 5.00 14.02
CA ARG A 35 -5.65 4.83 15.16
C ARG A 35 -6.78 3.83 14.89
N THR A 36 -7.33 3.85 13.66
CA THR A 36 -8.49 3.04 13.28
C THR A 36 -8.21 1.97 12.23
N ILE A 37 -7.16 2.12 11.40
CA ILE A 37 -6.84 1.15 10.35
C ILE A 37 -5.90 0.07 10.91
N GLU A 38 -6.39 -1.17 10.88
CA GLU A 38 -5.62 -2.37 11.17
C GLU A 38 -5.22 -3.11 9.88
N LEU A 39 -4.04 -3.70 9.90
CA LEU A 39 -3.52 -4.56 8.84
C LEU A 39 -3.37 -5.99 9.37
N ALA A 40 -3.51 -6.98 8.48
CA ALA A 40 -3.30 -8.37 8.83
C ALA A 40 -1.82 -8.76 8.87
N ILE A 41 -0.99 -8.02 8.14
CA ILE A 41 0.47 -8.12 8.17
C ILE A 41 1.10 -6.72 8.28
N PRO A 42 2.26 -6.56 8.94
CA PRO A 42 2.86 -5.26 9.26
C PRO A 42 3.64 -4.65 8.08
N LEU A 43 3.23 -4.88 6.84
CA LEU A 43 3.99 -4.52 5.64
C LEU A 43 3.32 -3.39 4.85
N VAL A 44 4.09 -2.36 4.52
CA VAL A 44 3.65 -1.21 3.73
C VAL A 44 4.59 -1.01 2.54
N SER A 45 4.06 -0.85 1.32
CA SER A 45 4.90 -0.49 0.16
C SER A 45 5.07 1.03 0.06
N ALA A 46 6.31 1.47 -0.18
CA ALA A 46 6.68 2.88 -0.14
C ALA A 46 6.08 3.72 -1.27
N ALA A 47 5.81 4.99 -0.98
CA ALA A 47 5.26 5.98 -1.91
C ALA A 47 6.31 6.50 -2.90
N MET A 48 6.74 5.62 -3.80
CA MET A 48 7.76 5.92 -4.81
C MET A 48 7.28 5.50 -6.20
N ASP A 49 7.67 6.28 -7.21
CA ASP A 49 7.31 6.07 -8.62
C ASP A 49 7.89 4.80 -9.26
N THR A 50 8.87 4.18 -8.60
CA THR A 50 9.46 2.89 -8.96
C THR A 50 8.99 1.75 -8.04
N VAL A 51 8.00 2.01 -7.18
CA VAL A 51 7.51 1.03 -6.19
C VAL A 51 6.01 0.87 -6.25
N THR A 52 5.21 1.90 -5.98
CA THR A 52 3.77 1.70 -5.69
C THR A 52 2.84 2.50 -6.60
N GLU A 53 2.21 1.79 -7.53
CA GLU A 53 0.97 2.18 -8.22
C GLU A 53 -0.13 1.14 -7.93
N ALA A 54 -1.27 1.18 -8.64
CA ALA A 54 -2.41 0.32 -8.33
C ALA A 54 -2.09 -1.17 -8.31
N ARG A 55 -1.22 -1.66 -9.22
CA ARG A 55 -0.88 -3.10 -9.31
C ARG A 55 -0.24 -3.60 -8.00
N LEU A 56 0.82 -2.94 -7.53
CA LEU A 56 1.45 -3.33 -6.26
C LEU A 56 0.52 -3.04 -5.07
N ALA A 57 -0.21 -1.93 -5.07
CA ALA A 57 -1.13 -1.61 -3.97
C ALA A 57 -2.24 -2.68 -3.81
N ILE A 58 -2.79 -3.18 -4.93
CA ILE A 58 -3.75 -4.30 -4.94
C ILE A 58 -3.09 -5.55 -4.35
N ALA A 59 -1.92 -5.95 -4.85
CA ALA A 59 -1.25 -7.16 -4.39
C ALA A 59 -0.93 -7.09 -2.88
N MET A 60 -0.43 -5.95 -2.40
CA MET A 60 -0.16 -5.73 -0.98
C MET A 60 -1.44 -5.80 -0.13
N ALA A 61 -2.51 -5.15 -0.57
CA ALA A 61 -3.80 -5.18 0.12
C ALA A 61 -4.39 -6.59 0.18
N GLN A 62 -4.33 -7.36 -0.91
CA GLN A 62 -4.77 -8.76 -0.95
C GLN A 62 -3.99 -9.65 0.03
N GLN A 63 -2.69 -9.41 0.21
CA GLN A 63 -1.87 -10.13 1.19
C GLN A 63 -2.06 -9.63 2.64
N GLY A 64 -2.87 -8.60 2.85
CA GLY A 64 -3.19 -8.06 4.17
C GLY A 64 -2.32 -6.91 4.64
N GLY A 65 -1.44 -6.41 3.79
CA GLY A 65 -0.69 -5.17 3.98
C GLY A 65 -1.43 -3.98 3.36
N ILE A 66 -0.69 -2.95 2.95
CA ILE A 66 -1.23 -1.81 2.21
C ILE A 66 -0.15 -1.21 1.29
N GLY A 67 -0.56 -0.63 0.16
CA GLY A 67 0.32 0.20 -0.67
C GLY A 67 -0.02 1.68 -0.58
N ILE A 68 1.01 2.53 -0.60
CA ILE A 68 0.86 3.99 -0.66
C ILE A 68 1.20 4.48 -2.07
N VAL A 69 0.21 4.96 -2.81
CA VAL A 69 0.41 5.50 -4.17
C VAL A 69 1.22 6.80 -4.10
N HIS A 70 2.29 6.89 -4.87
CA HIS A 70 3.19 8.05 -4.90
C HIS A 70 2.55 9.31 -5.48
N LYS A 71 3.17 10.48 -5.23
CA LYS A 71 2.66 11.79 -5.66
C LYS A 71 3.26 12.36 -6.95
N ASN A 72 4.27 11.70 -7.55
CA ASN A 72 4.85 12.05 -8.86
C ASN A 72 3.90 11.82 -10.07
N LEU A 73 2.60 11.69 -9.82
CA LEU A 73 1.54 11.66 -10.82
C LEU A 73 0.78 12.99 -10.76
N LYS A 74 0.09 13.38 -11.84
CA LYS A 74 -0.87 14.47 -11.72
C LYS A 74 -1.98 14.13 -10.70
N PRO A 75 -2.60 15.11 -10.03
CA PRO A 75 -3.66 14.86 -9.05
C PRO A 75 -4.75 13.88 -9.52
N GLU A 76 -5.22 14.03 -10.76
CA GLU A 76 -6.26 13.21 -11.37
C GLU A 76 -5.78 11.77 -11.61
N GLU A 77 -4.52 11.61 -11.99
CA GLU A 77 -3.93 10.30 -12.29
C GLU A 77 -3.67 9.51 -11.01
N GLN A 78 -3.21 10.16 -9.96
CA GLN A 78 -3.07 9.54 -8.64
C GLN A 78 -4.43 9.09 -8.08
N ALA A 79 -5.46 9.95 -8.21
CA ALA A 79 -6.82 9.60 -7.82
C ALA A 79 -7.38 8.42 -8.63
N ARG A 80 -7.03 8.33 -9.92
CA ARG A 80 -7.37 7.19 -10.78
C ARG A 80 -6.67 5.89 -10.34
N GLU A 81 -5.40 5.95 -9.92
CA GLU A 81 -4.71 4.78 -9.33
C GLU A 81 -5.41 4.31 -8.05
N VAL A 82 -5.77 5.24 -7.15
CA VAL A 82 -6.57 4.92 -5.95
C VAL A 82 -7.91 4.27 -6.33
N ALA A 83 -8.65 4.86 -7.27
CA ALA A 83 -9.93 4.33 -7.71
C ALA A 83 -9.82 2.93 -8.33
N LYS A 84 -8.73 2.62 -9.05
CA LYS A 84 -8.46 1.26 -9.55
C LYS A 84 -8.35 0.26 -8.40
N VAL A 85 -7.65 0.60 -7.30
CA VAL A 85 -7.54 -0.28 -6.13
C VAL A 85 -8.90 -0.46 -5.45
N LYS A 86 -9.64 0.63 -5.18
CA LYS A 86 -10.95 0.57 -4.52
C LYS A 86 -12.00 -0.23 -5.29
N ARG A 87 -11.89 -0.26 -6.63
CA ARG A 87 -12.79 -1.00 -7.53
C ARG A 87 -12.32 -2.43 -7.85
N PHE A 88 -11.12 -2.83 -7.42
CA PHE A 88 -10.55 -4.13 -7.83
C PHE A 88 -11.28 -5.33 -7.19
N GLU A 89 -11.60 -5.19 -5.91
CA GLU A 89 -12.50 -6.08 -5.18
C GLU A 89 -13.47 -5.17 -4.45
N SER A 90 -14.77 -5.37 -4.68
CA SER A 90 -15.82 -4.76 -3.89
C SER A 90 -16.87 -5.82 -3.66
N GLY A 91 -17.28 -6.05 -2.41
CA GLY A 91 -18.34 -7.04 -2.11
C GLY A 91 -19.62 -6.76 -2.90
N VAL A 92 -19.91 -5.48 -3.14
CA VAL A 92 -20.93 -4.98 -4.06
C VAL A 92 -20.33 -3.82 -4.87
N LEU A 93 -20.31 -3.93 -6.20
CA LEU A 93 -19.94 -2.83 -7.10
C LEU A 93 -21.11 -1.85 -7.19
N ARG A 94 -21.05 -0.73 -6.45
CA ARG A 94 -22.17 0.23 -6.33
C ARG A 94 -22.42 1.08 -7.57
N ASP A 95 -21.35 1.41 -8.30
CA ASP A 95 -21.40 2.27 -9.49
C ASP A 95 -20.89 1.49 -10.71
N PRO A 96 -21.61 0.43 -11.13
CA PRO A 96 -21.22 -0.35 -12.30
C PRO A 96 -21.41 0.51 -13.56
N ILE A 97 -20.55 0.30 -14.56
CA ILE A 97 -20.77 0.91 -15.89
C ILE A 97 -22.07 0.34 -16.46
N THR A 98 -23.00 1.22 -16.83
CA THR A 98 -24.30 0.88 -17.39
C THR A 98 -24.41 1.33 -18.85
N ILE A 99 -25.35 0.73 -19.57
CA ILE A 99 -25.62 1.05 -20.98
C ILE A 99 -27.11 1.28 -21.22
N GLY A 100 -27.44 2.01 -22.29
CA GLY A 100 -28.82 2.21 -22.73
C GLY A 100 -29.34 1.09 -23.62
N THR A 101 -30.67 0.98 -23.73
CA THR A 101 -31.38 -0.02 -24.56
C THR A 101 -31.06 0.05 -26.05
N ASP A 102 -30.77 1.25 -26.56
CA ASP A 102 -30.58 1.53 -27.98
C ASP A 102 -29.11 1.57 -28.41
N MET A 103 -28.18 1.36 -27.46
CA MET A 103 -26.76 1.23 -27.78
C MET A 103 -26.56 0.03 -28.70
N LYS A 104 -25.68 0.15 -29.70
CA LYS A 104 -25.40 -0.95 -30.63
C LYS A 104 -24.50 -2.00 -29.98
N VAL A 105 -24.68 -3.26 -30.38
CA VAL A 105 -23.83 -4.38 -29.94
C VAL A 105 -22.34 -4.10 -30.12
N ARG A 106 -21.93 -3.52 -31.28
CA ARG A 106 -20.52 -3.16 -31.53
C ARG A 106 -19.92 -2.21 -30.48
N ASP A 107 -20.71 -1.25 -30.01
CA ASP A 107 -20.23 -0.22 -29.09
C ASP A 107 -20.08 -0.83 -27.69
N VAL A 108 -20.96 -1.75 -27.32
CA VAL A 108 -20.85 -2.53 -26.08
C VAL A 108 -19.62 -3.44 -26.11
N MET A 109 -19.34 -4.08 -27.25
CA MET A 109 -18.12 -4.90 -27.40
C MET A 109 -16.85 -4.05 -27.27
N ALA A 110 -16.83 -2.85 -27.86
CA ALA A 110 -15.74 -1.90 -27.70
C ALA A 110 -15.57 -1.47 -26.23
N LEU A 111 -16.68 -1.16 -25.55
CA LEU A 111 -16.68 -0.79 -24.12
C LEU A 111 -16.18 -1.95 -23.24
N SER A 112 -16.60 -3.18 -23.55
CA SER A 112 -16.13 -4.41 -22.90
C SER A 112 -14.62 -4.56 -23.04
N ALA A 113 -14.07 -4.37 -24.24
CA ALA A 113 -12.64 -4.47 -24.50
C ALA A 113 -11.84 -3.36 -23.82
N GLN A 114 -12.36 -2.12 -23.86
CA GLN A 114 -11.73 -0.94 -23.27
C GLN A 114 -11.61 -1.05 -21.74
N HIS A 115 -12.65 -1.55 -21.08
CA HIS A 115 -12.71 -1.59 -19.61
C HIS A 115 -12.43 -2.99 -19.02
N GLY A 116 -12.30 -4.03 -19.86
CA GLY A 116 -12.14 -5.41 -19.40
C GLY A 116 -13.36 -5.94 -18.64
N ILE A 117 -14.55 -5.42 -18.94
CA ILE A 117 -15.82 -5.74 -18.25
C ILE A 117 -16.63 -6.71 -19.09
N SER A 118 -16.93 -7.89 -18.57
CA SER A 118 -17.63 -8.94 -19.33
C SER A 118 -19.16 -8.91 -19.19
N GLY A 119 -19.75 -7.79 -18.77
CA GLY A 119 -21.20 -7.60 -18.73
C GLY A 119 -21.66 -6.29 -18.09
N PHE A 120 -22.77 -5.76 -18.60
CA PHE A 120 -23.30 -4.42 -18.31
C PHE A 120 -24.79 -4.49 -17.93
N PRO A 121 -25.20 -3.85 -16.84
CA PRO A 121 -26.61 -3.56 -16.58
C PRO A 121 -27.16 -2.62 -17.67
N VAL A 122 -28.35 -2.93 -18.18
CA VAL A 122 -29.06 -2.13 -19.18
C VAL A 122 -30.13 -1.32 -18.48
N LEU A 123 -30.08 0.00 -18.66
CA LEU A 123 -30.99 0.95 -18.02
C LEU A 123 -31.88 1.66 -19.05
N GLU A 124 -33.11 1.94 -18.63
CA GLU A 124 -34.00 2.91 -19.27
C GLU A 124 -34.33 4.00 -18.24
N GLY A 125 -33.74 5.19 -18.41
CA GLY A 125 -33.62 6.17 -17.32
C GLY A 125 -32.82 5.58 -16.16
N ASN A 126 -33.41 5.50 -14.96
CA ASN A 126 -32.80 4.89 -13.78
C ASN A 126 -33.20 3.43 -13.56
N LYS A 127 -34.17 2.90 -14.33
CA LYS A 127 -34.71 1.56 -14.11
C LYS A 127 -33.88 0.49 -14.81
N VAL A 128 -33.64 -0.60 -14.11
CA VAL A 128 -33.00 -1.78 -14.67
C VAL A 128 -33.99 -2.52 -15.57
N VAL A 129 -33.70 -2.57 -16.86
CA VAL A 129 -34.53 -3.25 -17.87
C VAL A 129 -33.89 -4.52 -18.43
N GLY A 130 -32.60 -4.75 -18.17
CA GLY A 130 -31.91 -5.97 -18.58
C GLY A 130 -30.45 -6.05 -18.13
N ILE A 131 -29.79 -7.11 -18.55
CA ILE A 131 -28.32 -7.26 -18.46
C ILE A 131 -27.81 -7.88 -19.76
N ILE A 132 -26.70 -7.37 -20.28
CA ILE A 132 -25.97 -8.00 -21.38
C ILE A 132 -24.62 -8.46 -20.90
N THR A 133 -24.18 -9.64 -21.32
CA THR A 133 -22.95 -10.28 -20.86
C THR A 133 -22.12 -10.76 -22.04
N ASN A 134 -20.87 -11.12 -21.77
CA ASN A 134 -19.98 -11.68 -22.79
C ASN A 134 -20.53 -12.98 -23.40
N ARG A 135 -21.42 -13.72 -22.70
CA ARG A 135 -22.08 -14.89 -23.30
C ARG A 135 -23.04 -14.51 -24.42
N ASP A 136 -23.70 -13.36 -24.29
CA ASP A 136 -24.63 -12.83 -25.28
C ASP A 136 -23.89 -12.22 -26.49
N LEU A 137 -22.63 -11.80 -26.30
CA LEU A 137 -21.83 -11.09 -27.31
C LEU A 137 -20.82 -11.96 -28.07
N ARG A 138 -20.30 -13.04 -27.47
CA ARG A 138 -19.12 -13.78 -27.95
C ARG A 138 -19.26 -14.36 -29.37
N PHE A 139 -20.48 -14.64 -29.81
CA PHE A 139 -20.78 -15.21 -31.12
C PHE A 139 -21.84 -14.39 -31.88
N GLU A 140 -22.01 -13.12 -31.51
CA GLU A 140 -23.01 -12.26 -32.13
C GLU A 140 -22.48 -11.69 -33.45
N GLU A 141 -23.27 -11.85 -34.52
CA GLU A 141 -22.95 -11.38 -35.87
C GLU A 141 -23.71 -10.09 -36.22
N GLU A 142 -24.86 -9.83 -35.59
CA GLU A 142 -25.67 -8.64 -35.81
C GLU A 142 -25.15 -7.44 -35.01
N LEU A 143 -23.98 -6.94 -35.38
CA LEU A 143 -23.26 -5.89 -34.65
C LEU A 143 -23.96 -4.51 -34.63
N ASP A 144 -24.95 -4.28 -35.51
CA ASP A 144 -25.75 -3.06 -35.58
C ASP A 144 -27.10 -3.16 -34.83
N ALA A 145 -27.45 -4.34 -34.32
CA ALA A 145 -28.67 -4.52 -33.55
C ALA A 145 -28.60 -3.73 -32.23
N PRO A 146 -29.74 -3.20 -31.74
CA PRO A 146 -29.79 -2.55 -30.44
C PRO A 146 -29.68 -3.59 -29.32
N VAL A 147 -29.03 -3.23 -28.21
CA VAL A 147 -28.82 -4.08 -27.03
C VAL A 147 -30.11 -4.73 -26.53
N ARG A 148 -31.23 -4.01 -26.55
CA ARG A 148 -32.55 -4.55 -26.12
C ARG A 148 -32.96 -5.84 -26.85
N ALA A 149 -32.46 -6.08 -28.06
CA ALA A 149 -32.76 -7.29 -28.83
C ALA A 149 -31.94 -8.52 -28.40
N LYS A 150 -30.79 -8.31 -27.75
CA LYS A 150 -29.82 -9.37 -27.41
C LYS A 150 -29.58 -9.53 -25.90
N MET A 151 -30.06 -8.60 -25.06
CA MET A 151 -29.92 -8.66 -23.60
C MET A 151 -30.84 -9.71 -22.95
N THR A 152 -30.51 -10.13 -21.73
CA THR A 152 -31.46 -10.81 -20.85
C THR A 152 -32.50 -9.77 -20.36
N PRO A 153 -33.81 -9.97 -20.61
CA PRO A 153 -34.83 -8.99 -20.29
C PRO A 153 -35.16 -8.95 -18.80
N GLY A 154 -35.70 -7.81 -18.34
CA GLY A 154 -36.06 -7.52 -16.95
C GLY A 154 -36.82 -8.63 -16.23
N GLU A 155 -37.79 -9.26 -16.90
CA GLU A 155 -38.62 -10.34 -16.37
C GLU A 155 -37.84 -11.61 -15.98
N LYS A 156 -36.66 -11.80 -16.58
CA LYS A 156 -35.78 -12.96 -16.35
C LYS A 156 -34.60 -12.62 -15.44
N LEU A 157 -34.51 -11.38 -14.96
CA LEU A 157 -33.40 -10.96 -14.11
C LEU A 157 -33.54 -11.58 -12.72
N VAL A 158 -32.43 -12.17 -12.26
CA VAL A 158 -32.26 -12.54 -10.86
C VAL A 158 -31.54 -11.39 -10.18
N THR A 159 -32.20 -10.79 -9.18
CA THR A 159 -31.71 -9.62 -8.45
C THR A 159 -31.73 -9.87 -6.95
N VAL A 160 -30.99 -9.06 -6.21
CA VAL A 160 -31.09 -8.94 -4.76
C VAL A 160 -31.48 -7.51 -4.39
N ARG A 161 -32.08 -7.33 -3.21
CA ARG A 161 -32.37 -6.01 -2.68
C ARG A 161 -31.12 -5.35 -2.11
N GLU A 162 -31.11 -4.02 -2.09
CA GLU A 162 -30.10 -3.27 -1.34
C GLU A 162 -30.02 -3.76 0.13
N GLY A 163 -28.81 -3.98 0.62
CA GLY A 163 -28.56 -4.55 1.95
C GLY A 163 -28.53 -6.09 2.02
N ALA A 164 -28.77 -6.80 0.91
CA ALA A 164 -28.64 -8.25 0.86
C ALA A 164 -27.22 -8.75 1.19
N SER A 165 -27.14 -9.93 1.80
CA SER A 165 -25.86 -10.53 2.19
C SER A 165 -25.12 -11.14 0.98
N LEU A 166 -23.79 -11.19 1.04
CA LEU A 166 -22.98 -11.87 0.03
C LEU A 166 -23.35 -13.36 -0.11
N GLU A 167 -23.75 -14.00 1.00
CA GLU A 167 -24.19 -15.41 1.03
C GLU A 167 -25.52 -15.62 0.30
N GLU A 168 -26.45 -14.67 0.37
CA GLU A 168 -27.67 -14.69 -0.42
C GLU A 168 -27.37 -14.58 -1.92
N ALA A 169 -26.50 -13.65 -2.29
CA ALA A 169 -26.05 -13.50 -3.68
C ALA A 169 -25.36 -14.79 -4.19
N LYS A 170 -24.47 -15.40 -3.39
CA LYS A 170 -23.85 -16.70 -3.71
C LYS A 170 -24.89 -17.80 -3.96
N ARG A 171 -25.91 -17.87 -3.12
CA ARG A 171 -26.99 -18.87 -3.24
C ARG A 171 -27.75 -18.70 -4.55
N LEU A 172 -28.10 -17.46 -4.91
CA LEU A 172 -28.78 -17.14 -6.17
C LEU A 172 -27.89 -17.42 -7.39
N MET A 173 -26.61 -17.02 -7.35
CA MET A 173 -25.64 -17.33 -8.41
C MET A 173 -25.52 -18.83 -8.64
N ASN A 174 -25.41 -19.62 -7.57
CA ASN A 174 -25.34 -21.07 -7.66
C ASN A 174 -26.65 -21.67 -8.23
N LYS A 175 -27.80 -21.29 -7.65
CA LYS A 175 -29.12 -21.79 -8.06
C LYS A 175 -29.44 -21.51 -9.53
N HIS A 176 -29.13 -20.31 -10.00
CA HIS A 176 -29.46 -19.85 -11.35
C HIS A 176 -28.28 -19.93 -12.33
N ARG A 177 -27.13 -20.46 -11.90
CA ARG A 177 -25.89 -20.58 -12.71
C ARG A 177 -25.42 -19.26 -13.31
N LEU A 178 -25.51 -18.19 -12.52
CA LEU A 178 -25.18 -16.83 -12.92
C LEU A 178 -23.78 -16.44 -12.44
N GLU A 179 -23.09 -15.63 -13.24
CA GLU A 179 -21.81 -15.00 -12.86
C GLU A 179 -22.01 -13.65 -12.18
N ARG A 180 -23.23 -13.10 -12.24
CA ARG A 180 -23.58 -11.73 -11.87
C ARG A 180 -24.99 -11.67 -11.29
N VAL A 181 -25.16 -10.85 -10.26
CA VAL A 181 -26.48 -10.55 -9.65
C VAL A 181 -26.58 -9.05 -9.45
N LEU A 182 -27.66 -8.45 -9.95
CA LEU A 182 -27.92 -7.02 -9.82
C LEU A 182 -28.49 -6.72 -8.44
N VAL A 183 -28.05 -5.62 -7.84
CA VAL A 183 -28.60 -5.08 -6.59
C VAL A 183 -29.54 -3.95 -6.95
N VAL A 184 -30.80 -4.06 -6.57
CA VAL A 184 -31.86 -3.08 -6.89
C VAL A 184 -32.60 -2.61 -5.64
N ASP A 185 -33.21 -1.43 -5.72
CA ASP A 185 -34.10 -0.94 -4.66
C ASP A 185 -35.58 -1.31 -4.90
N GLY A 186 -36.48 -0.72 -4.11
CA GLY A 186 -37.93 -0.93 -4.22
C GLY A 186 -38.56 -0.42 -5.52
N ASN A 187 -37.91 0.51 -6.22
CA ASN A 187 -38.35 1.06 -7.50
C ASN A 187 -37.72 0.36 -8.71
N PHE A 188 -36.92 -0.69 -8.46
CA PHE A 188 -36.14 -1.42 -9.46
C PHE A 188 -35.04 -0.55 -10.11
N GLU A 189 -34.55 0.47 -9.38
CA GLU A 189 -33.37 1.22 -9.77
C GLU A 189 -32.09 0.48 -9.38
N LEU A 190 -31.04 0.66 -10.16
CA LEU A 190 -29.76 0.00 -9.92
C LEU A 190 -29.04 0.61 -8.70
N ARG A 191 -28.74 -0.23 -7.71
CA ARG A 191 -27.92 0.13 -6.53
C ARG A 191 -26.56 -0.55 -6.53
N GLY A 192 -26.35 -1.55 -7.40
CA GLY A 192 -25.05 -2.16 -7.62
C GLY A 192 -25.07 -3.49 -8.35
N LEU A 193 -23.92 -4.16 -8.37
CA LEU A 193 -23.68 -5.43 -9.05
C LEU A 193 -22.76 -6.30 -8.19
N ILE A 194 -23.09 -7.58 -8.01
CA ILE A 194 -22.24 -8.57 -7.35
C ILE A 194 -21.75 -9.55 -8.41
N THR A 195 -20.46 -9.90 -8.41
CA THR A 195 -19.88 -10.85 -9.38
C THR A 195 -19.26 -12.08 -8.70
N VAL A 196 -19.26 -13.22 -9.40
CA VAL A 196 -18.56 -14.43 -8.94
C VAL A 196 -17.06 -14.17 -8.76
N LYS A 197 -16.47 -13.33 -9.60
CA LYS A 197 -15.05 -12.96 -9.52
C LYS A 197 -14.72 -12.29 -8.18
N ASP A 198 -15.57 -11.37 -7.70
CA ASP A 198 -15.38 -10.71 -6.41
C ASP A 198 -15.51 -11.69 -5.24
N ILE A 199 -16.43 -12.64 -5.34
CA ILE A 199 -16.62 -13.72 -4.36
C ILE A 199 -15.39 -14.65 -4.31
N GLN A 200 -14.86 -15.07 -5.46
CA GLN A 200 -13.69 -15.94 -5.56
C GLN A 200 -12.45 -15.27 -4.94
N LYS A 201 -12.17 -14.03 -5.34
CA LYS A 201 -11.06 -13.25 -4.78
C LYS A 201 -11.14 -13.11 -3.25
N ALA A 202 -12.34 -12.90 -2.70
CA ALA A 202 -12.54 -12.85 -1.25
C ALA A 202 -12.23 -14.18 -0.54
N THR A 203 -12.31 -15.31 -1.25
CA THR A 203 -11.97 -16.65 -0.72
C THR A 203 -10.48 -16.95 -0.86
N GLU A 204 -9.86 -16.52 -1.96
CA GLU A 204 -8.42 -16.69 -2.23
C GLU A 204 -7.54 -15.86 -1.29
N HIS A 205 -8.04 -14.70 -0.83
CA HIS A 205 -7.31 -13.76 0.01
C HIS A 205 -8.03 -13.48 1.34
N PRO A 206 -8.05 -14.44 2.28
CA PRO A 206 -8.80 -14.31 3.54
C PRO A 206 -8.20 -13.25 4.50
N LEU A 207 -6.93 -12.90 4.31
CA LEU A 207 -6.24 -11.87 5.09
C LEU A 207 -6.26 -10.50 4.40
N ALA A 208 -6.99 -10.33 3.30
CA ALA A 208 -7.02 -9.08 2.55
C ALA A 208 -7.42 -7.89 3.44
N SER A 209 -6.64 -6.81 3.32
CA SER A 209 -6.90 -5.54 4.00
C SER A 209 -8.05 -4.82 3.28
N LYS A 210 -9.24 -4.88 3.87
CA LYS A 210 -10.48 -4.33 3.33
C LYS A 210 -11.07 -3.28 4.26
N ASP A 211 -11.74 -2.31 3.67
CA ASP A 211 -12.57 -1.35 4.39
C ASP A 211 -13.92 -1.94 4.79
N GLU A 212 -14.73 -1.14 5.49
CA GLU A 212 -16.05 -1.56 5.99
C GLU A 212 -17.04 -1.87 4.84
N ARG A 213 -16.71 -1.48 3.60
CA ARG A 213 -17.49 -1.73 2.39
C ARG A 213 -17.00 -2.98 1.63
N GLY A 214 -15.94 -3.62 2.11
CA GLY A 214 -15.32 -4.78 1.47
C GLY A 214 -14.39 -4.42 0.32
N SER A 215 -14.06 -3.14 0.13
CA SER A 215 -13.09 -2.68 -0.86
C SER A 215 -11.67 -2.77 -0.31
N LEU A 216 -10.69 -3.12 -1.16
CA LEU A 216 -9.28 -3.14 -0.75
C LEU A 216 -8.86 -1.77 -0.21
N ARG A 217 -8.07 -1.76 0.86
CA ARG A 217 -7.52 -0.53 1.43
C ARG A 217 -6.34 -0.02 0.61
N VAL A 218 -6.24 1.29 0.47
CA VAL A 218 -5.14 1.96 -0.24
C VAL A 218 -4.81 3.29 0.41
N GLY A 219 -3.52 3.62 0.46
CA GLY A 219 -3.06 4.94 0.86
C GLY A 219 -2.53 5.75 -0.32
N ALA A 220 -2.37 7.05 -0.13
CA ALA A 220 -1.74 7.92 -1.11
C ALA A 220 -0.87 8.98 -0.43
N ALA A 221 0.27 9.30 -1.03
CA ALA A 221 1.15 10.36 -0.55
C ALA A 221 0.73 11.74 -1.08
N VAL A 222 0.93 12.77 -0.28
CA VAL A 222 0.75 14.18 -0.66
C VAL A 222 1.92 15.02 -0.14
N GLY A 223 2.19 16.12 -0.85
CA GLY A 223 3.15 17.14 -0.42
C GLY A 223 2.51 18.23 0.43
N VAL A 224 3.24 19.33 0.60
CA VAL A 224 2.77 20.52 1.32
C VAL A 224 2.49 21.72 0.40
N GLY A 225 3.00 21.69 -0.84
CA GLY A 225 2.83 22.76 -1.83
C GLY A 225 1.36 23.03 -2.25
N PRO A 226 1.11 24.13 -2.98
CA PRO A 226 -0.22 24.68 -3.23
C PRO A 226 -1.18 23.74 -3.99
N ASP A 227 -0.67 22.95 -4.94
CA ASP A 227 -1.50 22.02 -5.74
C ASP A 227 -2.01 20.81 -4.94
N ASN A 228 -1.60 20.65 -3.68
CA ASN A 228 -1.99 19.50 -2.88
C ASN A 228 -3.43 19.59 -2.34
N ASP A 229 -4.06 20.76 -2.35
CA ASP A 229 -5.48 20.90 -1.94
C ASP A 229 -6.39 20.15 -2.91
N LEU A 230 -6.26 20.43 -4.22
CA LEU A 230 -6.98 19.72 -5.27
C LEU A 230 -6.67 18.21 -5.23
N ARG A 231 -5.40 17.84 -5.03
CA ARG A 231 -4.98 16.45 -4.93
C ARG A 231 -5.67 15.72 -3.79
N VAL A 232 -5.70 16.31 -2.58
CA VAL A 232 -6.41 15.72 -1.44
C VAL A 232 -7.89 15.56 -1.77
N ASP A 233 -8.55 16.60 -2.31
CA ASP A 233 -9.97 16.56 -2.63
C ASP A 233 -10.31 15.42 -3.62
N LEU A 234 -9.49 15.24 -4.65
CA LEU A 234 -9.64 14.15 -5.63
C LEU A 234 -9.38 12.77 -5.02
N LEU A 235 -8.36 12.62 -4.17
CA LEU A 235 -8.06 11.36 -3.48
C LEU A 235 -9.18 10.95 -2.53
N VAL A 236 -9.73 11.90 -1.76
CA VAL A 236 -10.87 11.64 -0.88
C VAL A 236 -12.10 11.24 -1.69
N LYS A 237 -12.37 11.93 -2.81
CA LYS A 237 -13.45 11.56 -3.73
C LYS A 237 -13.25 10.16 -4.34
N ALA A 238 -12.02 9.76 -4.61
CA ALA A 238 -11.67 8.42 -5.09
C ALA A 238 -11.80 7.33 -4.00
N GLY A 239 -11.95 7.72 -2.73
CA GLY A 239 -12.12 6.80 -1.61
C GLY A 239 -10.81 6.31 -0.99
N VAL A 240 -9.76 7.14 -0.96
CA VAL A 240 -8.51 6.82 -0.25
C VAL A 240 -8.78 6.56 1.24
N ASP A 241 -8.13 5.54 1.81
CA ASP A 241 -8.29 5.17 3.22
C ASP A 241 -7.38 5.99 4.14
N VAL A 242 -6.14 6.24 3.68
CA VAL A 242 -5.12 6.95 4.44
C VAL A 242 -4.30 7.88 3.55
N ILE A 243 -4.10 9.12 4.00
CA ILE A 243 -3.24 10.09 3.34
C ILE A 243 -1.93 10.20 4.11
N VAL A 244 -0.80 10.07 3.40
CA VAL A 244 0.54 10.24 3.96
C VAL A 244 1.08 11.60 3.54
N VAL A 245 1.16 12.54 4.47
CA VAL A 245 1.86 13.82 4.24
C VAL A 245 3.35 13.52 4.28
N ASP A 246 3.97 13.45 3.10
CA ASP A 246 5.30 12.87 2.89
C ASP A 246 6.31 13.93 2.41
N THR A 247 7.20 14.32 3.31
CA THR A 247 8.33 15.24 3.09
C THR A 247 9.63 14.69 3.69
N ALA A 248 10.77 15.25 3.31
CA ALA A 248 12.05 14.94 3.95
C ALA A 248 12.11 15.41 5.42
N HIS A 249 11.40 16.49 5.77
CA HIS A 249 11.39 17.04 7.14
C HIS A 249 9.97 17.26 7.69
N GLY A 250 9.43 16.21 8.31
CA GLY A 250 8.06 16.17 8.85
C GLY A 250 7.80 17.08 10.05
N HIS A 251 8.85 17.65 10.67
CA HIS A 251 8.72 18.61 11.77
C HIS A 251 8.72 20.08 11.28
N SER A 252 8.47 20.31 9.99
CA SER A 252 8.31 21.65 9.44
C SER A 252 6.89 22.17 9.61
N GLN A 253 6.73 23.49 9.77
CA GLN A 253 5.41 24.09 9.98
C GLN A 253 4.43 23.79 8.84
N GLY A 254 4.90 23.75 7.59
CA GLY A 254 4.07 23.40 6.43
C GLY A 254 3.43 22.03 6.54
N VAL A 255 4.15 21.04 7.08
CA VAL A 255 3.64 19.69 7.31
C VAL A 255 2.62 19.67 8.44
N LEU A 256 2.95 20.29 9.58
CA LEU A 256 2.06 20.37 10.74
C LEU A 256 0.72 21.03 10.36
N SER A 257 0.79 22.14 9.64
CA SER A 257 -0.39 22.84 9.11
C SER A 257 -1.17 21.98 8.12
N ARG A 258 -0.50 21.26 7.22
CA ARG A 258 -1.14 20.36 6.24
C ARG A 258 -1.87 19.21 6.91
N VAL A 259 -1.25 18.57 7.91
CA VAL A 259 -1.88 17.48 8.68
C VAL A 259 -3.16 18.00 9.33
N ARG A 260 -3.09 19.14 10.04
CA ARG A 260 -4.27 19.74 10.68
C ARG A 260 -5.35 20.10 9.67
N TRP A 261 -4.98 20.73 8.55
CA TRP A 261 -5.93 21.08 7.49
C TRP A 261 -6.67 19.87 6.93
N ILE A 262 -5.98 18.76 6.66
CA ILE A 262 -6.64 17.53 6.18
C ILE A 262 -7.61 17.00 7.23
N LYS A 263 -7.21 16.97 8.51
CA LYS A 263 -8.07 16.49 9.61
C LYS A 263 -9.30 17.36 9.83
N ASP A 264 -9.16 18.68 9.71
CA ASP A 264 -10.28 19.62 9.87
C ASP A 264 -11.27 19.52 8.70
N LYS A 265 -10.77 19.42 7.47
CA LYS A 265 -11.62 19.36 6.25
C LYS A 265 -12.22 17.97 6.01
N TYR A 266 -11.48 16.91 6.32
CA TYR A 266 -11.83 15.51 6.05
C TYR A 266 -11.62 14.63 7.29
N PRO A 267 -12.40 14.82 8.36
CA PRO A 267 -12.22 14.12 9.64
C PRO A 267 -12.34 12.59 9.53
N GLN A 268 -13.06 12.09 8.52
CA GLN A 268 -13.22 10.67 8.23
C GLN A 268 -11.96 10.01 7.66
N VAL A 269 -11.02 10.79 7.11
CA VAL A 269 -9.80 10.26 6.49
C VAL A 269 -8.71 10.13 7.53
N GLN A 270 -7.99 9.01 7.49
CA GLN A 270 -6.83 8.82 8.35
C GLN A 270 -5.60 9.51 7.78
N VAL A 271 -4.80 10.15 8.63
CA VAL A 271 -3.63 10.93 8.19
C VAL A 271 -2.36 10.45 8.88
N ILE A 272 -1.33 10.13 8.09
CA ILE A 272 0.02 9.83 8.57
C ILE A 272 0.94 11.00 8.23
N GLY A 273 1.66 11.52 9.21
CA GLY A 273 2.66 12.57 9.00
C GLY A 273 4.10 12.05 9.05
N GLY A 274 4.96 12.52 8.14
CA GLY A 274 6.40 12.20 8.17
C GLY A 274 7.22 12.86 7.05
N ASN A 275 8.52 12.58 6.97
CA ASN A 275 9.29 11.70 7.86
C ASN A 275 9.83 12.45 9.08
N ILE A 276 9.87 11.77 10.22
CA ILE A 276 10.45 12.27 11.47
C ILE A 276 11.52 11.32 12.00
N ALA A 277 12.36 11.79 12.93
CA ALA A 277 13.37 10.96 13.59
C ALA A 277 13.54 11.25 15.09
N THR A 278 12.67 12.10 15.67
CA THR A 278 12.77 12.53 17.08
C THR A 278 11.42 12.49 17.79
N ALA A 279 11.49 12.39 19.11
CA ALA A 279 10.33 12.37 20.00
C ALA A 279 9.48 13.64 19.91
N GLU A 280 10.13 14.81 19.81
CA GLU A 280 9.47 16.10 19.74
C GLU A 280 8.64 16.23 18.46
N ALA A 281 9.21 15.80 17.33
CA ALA A 281 8.52 15.80 16.05
C ALA A 281 7.29 14.88 16.06
N ALA A 282 7.39 13.73 16.73
CA ALA A 282 6.27 12.81 16.90
C ALA A 282 5.13 13.46 17.68
N LYS A 283 5.43 14.06 18.84
CA LYS A 283 4.45 14.76 19.67
C LYS A 283 3.79 15.91 18.91
N ALA A 284 4.58 16.71 18.20
CA ALA A 284 4.05 17.80 17.38
C ALA A 284 3.06 17.31 16.32
N LEU A 285 3.35 16.21 15.62
CA LEU A 285 2.41 15.62 14.66
C LEU A 285 1.13 15.12 15.32
N VAL A 286 1.23 14.47 16.49
CA VAL A 286 0.06 14.02 17.26
C VAL A 286 -0.80 15.21 17.69
N ASP A 287 -0.20 16.28 18.19
CA ASP A 287 -0.90 17.50 18.61
C ASP A 287 -1.64 18.17 17.43
N HIS A 288 -1.14 17.97 16.20
CA HIS A 288 -1.78 18.45 14.96
C HIS A 288 -2.82 17.48 14.38
N GLY A 289 -3.08 16.35 15.04
CA GLY A 289 -4.15 15.42 14.70
C GLY A 289 -3.73 14.22 13.84
N ALA A 290 -2.42 13.94 13.73
CA ALA A 290 -1.96 12.75 13.03
C ALA A 290 -2.55 11.46 13.65
N ASP A 291 -3.07 10.58 12.80
CA ASP A 291 -3.58 9.25 13.17
C ASP A 291 -2.47 8.18 13.14
N GLY A 292 -1.31 8.50 12.59
CA GLY A 292 -0.08 7.72 12.58
C GLY A 292 1.13 8.60 12.25
N VAL A 293 2.34 8.14 12.54
CA VAL A 293 3.57 8.85 12.14
C VAL A 293 4.51 7.96 11.33
N LYS A 294 5.29 8.55 10.43
CA LYS A 294 6.29 7.84 9.62
C LYS A 294 7.71 8.24 10.02
N VAL A 295 8.50 7.25 10.42
CA VAL A 295 9.80 7.43 11.11
C VAL A 295 10.95 6.95 10.24
N GLY A 296 11.90 7.84 9.97
CA GLY A 296 13.16 7.53 9.29
C GLY A 296 13.67 8.67 8.45
N ILE A 297 14.83 9.23 8.80
CA ILE A 297 15.52 10.26 8.00
C ILE A 297 16.90 9.72 7.58
N GLY A 298 17.05 9.52 6.27
CA GLY A 298 18.25 8.99 5.64
C GLY A 298 18.57 7.49 5.77
N PRO A 299 17.73 6.56 6.29
CA PRO A 299 18.09 5.15 6.36
C PRO A 299 17.90 4.41 5.02
N GLY A 300 17.21 4.98 4.05
CA GLY A 300 16.87 4.33 2.78
C GLY A 300 18.12 3.98 1.96
N SER A 301 18.10 2.83 1.28
CA SER A 301 19.25 2.31 0.51
C SER A 301 19.74 3.20 -0.64
N ILE A 302 18.93 4.16 -1.06
CA ILE A 302 19.21 5.10 -2.15
C ILE A 302 19.13 6.57 -1.71
N CYS A 303 19.07 6.81 -0.40
CA CYS A 303 19.00 8.13 0.18
C CYS A 303 20.39 8.60 0.60
N THR A 304 20.76 9.81 0.21
CA THR A 304 22.05 10.42 0.53
C THR A 304 21.93 11.60 1.49
N THR A 305 20.75 11.89 2.04
CA THR A 305 20.50 12.98 3.03
C THR A 305 21.54 13.03 4.14
N ARG A 306 21.91 11.89 4.72
CA ARG A 306 22.93 11.84 5.79
C ARG A 306 24.33 12.25 5.35
N ILE A 307 24.64 12.04 4.08
CA ILE A 307 25.95 12.35 3.49
C ILE A 307 25.97 13.77 2.96
N VAL A 308 24.94 14.18 2.23
CA VAL A 308 24.87 15.48 1.55
C VAL A 308 24.50 16.59 2.53
N ALA A 309 23.46 16.40 3.36
CA ALA A 309 23.01 17.40 4.32
C ALA A 309 23.60 17.20 5.73
N GLY A 310 24.18 16.04 6.03
CA GLY A 310 24.70 15.74 7.37
C GLY A 310 23.61 15.47 8.43
N VAL A 311 22.36 15.21 8.00
CA VAL A 311 21.20 15.10 8.90
C VAL A 311 20.65 13.67 8.91
N GLY A 312 20.37 13.13 10.11
CA GLY A 312 19.66 11.87 10.28
C GLY A 312 19.90 11.23 11.66
N VAL A 313 19.18 10.15 11.93
CA VAL A 313 19.33 9.34 13.16
C VAL A 313 19.31 7.85 12.77
N PRO A 314 20.25 7.02 13.26
CA PRO A 314 20.20 5.57 13.08
C PRO A 314 18.83 4.97 13.41
N GLN A 315 18.36 4.06 12.56
CA GLN A 315 16.94 3.76 12.41
C GLN A 315 16.32 3.09 13.64
N ILE A 316 17.05 2.18 14.31
CA ILE A 316 16.56 1.52 15.53
C ILE A 316 16.37 2.54 16.65
N SER A 317 17.34 3.43 16.85
CA SER A 317 17.20 4.50 17.85
C SER A 317 16.11 5.50 17.50
N ALA A 318 15.92 5.85 16.21
CA ALA A 318 14.84 6.73 15.80
C ALA A 318 13.47 6.11 16.11
N VAL A 319 13.27 4.83 15.74
CA VAL A 319 12.06 4.06 16.03
C VAL A 319 11.81 3.98 17.54
N SER A 320 12.80 3.58 18.34
CA SER A 320 12.65 3.42 19.79
C SER A 320 12.32 4.75 20.48
N ASN A 321 13.01 5.83 20.12
CA ASN A 321 12.78 7.15 20.71
C ASN A 321 11.36 7.67 20.40
N VAL A 322 10.87 7.45 19.18
CA VAL A 322 9.50 7.82 18.80
C VAL A 322 8.47 6.91 19.46
N ALA A 323 8.74 5.60 19.56
CA ALA A 323 7.85 4.66 20.23
C ALA A 323 7.60 5.04 21.69
N GLU A 324 8.67 5.35 22.44
CA GLU A 324 8.56 5.79 23.83
C GLU A 324 7.79 7.13 23.94
N ALA A 325 8.03 8.06 23.02
CA ALA A 325 7.34 9.34 23.00
C ALA A 325 5.84 9.24 22.70
N LEU A 326 5.43 8.21 21.97
CA LEU A 326 4.04 7.95 21.58
C LEU A 326 3.30 7.01 22.52
N LYS A 327 3.98 6.49 23.55
CA LYS A 327 3.36 5.63 24.56
C LYS A 327 2.10 6.28 25.14
N ASN A 328 1.02 5.51 25.22
CA ASN A 328 -0.31 5.94 25.70
C ASN A 328 -1.03 6.98 24.82
N THR A 329 -0.50 7.39 23.68
CA THR A 329 -1.21 8.31 22.75
C THR A 329 -2.23 7.60 21.85
N GLY A 330 -2.09 6.28 21.71
CA GLY A 330 -2.87 5.46 20.76
C GLY A 330 -2.46 5.65 19.30
N VAL A 331 -1.42 6.44 19.01
CA VAL A 331 -0.93 6.71 17.65
C VAL A 331 0.18 5.71 17.29
N PRO A 332 -0.02 4.84 16.28
CA PRO A 332 1.01 3.92 15.81
C PRO A 332 2.08 4.64 14.99
N LEU A 333 3.22 3.98 14.82
CA LEU A 333 4.33 4.46 14.00
C LEU A 333 4.72 3.45 12.90
N VAL A 334 5.10 3.99 11.75
CA VAL A 334 5.62 3.28 10.58
C VAL A 334 7.13 3.47 10.52
N ALA A 335 7.92 2.39 10.58
CA ALA A 335 9.36 2.47 10.34
C ALA A 335 9.63 2.46 8.83
N ASP A 336 10.25 3.51 8.30
CA ASP A 336 10.45 3.72 6.86
C ASP A 336 11.94 3.72 6.48
N GLY A 337 12.35 2.70 5.71
CA GLY A 337 13.69 2.57 5.14
C GLY A 337 14.72 1.81 6.00
N GLY A 338 15.83 1.44 5.35
CA GLY A 338 16.97 0.74 5.97
C GLY A 338 16.84 -0.79 6.09
N VAL A 339 15.69 -1.35 5.72
CA VAL A 339 15.42 -2.79 5.78
C VAL A 339 16.00 -3.52 4.59
N ARG A 340 16.80 -4.55 4.85
CA ARG A 340 17.37 -5.45 3.82
C ARG A 340 16.86 -6.89 3.98
N TYR A 341 16.65 -7.32 5.22
CA TYR A 341 16.24 -8.69 5.55
C TYR A 341 14.95 -8.71 6.38
N SER A 342 14.28 -9.86 6.43
CA SER A 342 13.12 -10.05 7.33
C SER A 342 13.48 -9.86 8.81
N GLY A 343 14.74 -10.13 9.19
CA GLY A 343 15.26 -9.83 10.52
C GLY A 343 15.29 -8.33 10.86
N ASP A 344 15.49 -7.45 9.88
CA ASP A 344 15.46 -6.00 10.11
C ASP A 344 14.01 -5.53 10.38
N ILE A 345 13.04 -6.14 9.71
CA ILE A 345 11.60 -5.93 9.98
C ILE A 345 11.28 -6.36 11.41
N ALA A 346 11.73 -7.55 11.81
CA ALA A 346 11.54 -8.06 13.16
C ALA A 346 12.12 -7.11 14.22
N LYS A 347 13.36 -6.63 14.02
CA LYS A 347 14.00 -5.66 14.91
C LYS A 347 13.25 -4.32 14.96
N ALA A 348 12.77 -3.80 13.83
CA ALA A 348 11.98 -2.57 13.82
C ALA A 348 10.67 -2.71 14.60
N LEU A 349 9.95 -3.83 14.40
CA LEU A 349 8.70 -4.10 15.09
C LEU A 349 8.92 -4.26 16.59
N ALA A 350 9.89 -5.08 17.00
CA ALA A 350 10.25 -5.25 18.39
C ALA A 350 10.70 -3.93 19.06
N ALA A 351 11.36 -3.04 18.33
CA ALA A 351 11.77 -1.71 18.82
C ALA A 351 10.59 -0.73 19.03
N GLY A 352 9.35 -1.12 18.69
CA GLY A 352 8.13 -0.33 18.91
C GLY A 352 7.41 0.13 17.64
N ALA A 353 7.93 -0.20 16.45
CA ALA A 353 7.18 0.04 15.22
C ALA A 353 5.95 -0.86 15.15
N HIS A 354 4.86 -0.32 14.58
CA HIS A 354 3.66 -1.11 14.36
C HIS A 354 3.66 -1.71 12.96
N THR A 355 4.19 -0.98 11.99
CA THR A 355 4.34 -1.43 10.59
C THR A 355 5.68 -0.97 10.05
N VAL A 356 6.10 -1.59 8.94
CA VAL A 356 7.37 -1.28 8.28
C VAL A 356 7.13 -0.99 6.81
N MET A 357 7.59 0.19 6.37
CA MET A 357 7.53 0.65 5.00
C MET A 357 8.84 0.35 4.27
N MET A 358 8.73 -0.27 3.08
CA MET A 358 9.88 -0.68 2.28
C MET A 358 9.73 -0.27 0.81
N GLY A 359 10.83 0.22 0.23
CA GLY A 359 10.95 0.51 -1.21
C GLY A 359 11.65 -0.60 -1.97
N GLY A 360 12.98 -0.70 -1.82
CA GLY A 360 13.84 -1.59 -2.62
C GLY A 360 13.52 -3.08 -2.49
N MET A 361 12.85 -3.49 -1.42
CA MET A 361 12.35 -4.85 -1.27
C MET A 361 11.32 -5.19 -2.38
N PHE A 362 10.47 -4.23 -2.75
CA PHE A 362 9.37 -4.40 -3.70
C PHE A 362 9.65 -3.82 -5.10
N ALA A 363 10.60 -2.90 -5.26
CA ALA A 363 10.90 -2.26 -6.55
C ALA A 363 11.20 -3.24 -7.71
N GLY A 364 11.81 -4.38 -7.41
CA GLY A 364 12.16 -5.41 -8.41
C GLY A 364 11.01 -6.34 -8.80
N THR A 365 9.80 -6.15 -8.25
CA THR A 365 8.67 -7.05 -8.47
C THR A 365 7.93 -6.78 -9.78
N GLU A 366 7.19 -7.77 -10.24
CA GLU A 366 6.33 -7.68 -11.42
C GLU A 366 5.24 -6.61 -11.27
N GLU A 367 4.70 -6.47 -10.06
CA GLU A 367 3.60 -5.56 -9.73
C GLU A 367 4.06 -4.12 -9.51
N ALA A 368 5.34 -3.89 -9.18
CA ALA A 368 5.92 -2.55 -9.14
C ALA A 368 5.88 -1.89 -10.54
N PRO A 369 5.79 -0.55 -10.63
CA PRO A 369 5.87 0.18 -11.90
C PRO A 369 7.27 0.05 -12.53
N GLY A 370 7.40 0.47 -13.79
CA GLY A 370 8.63 0.40 -14.57
C GLY A 370 8.82 -0.91 -15.34
N GLU A 371 9.61 -0.83 -16.42
CA GLU A 371 9.87 -1.94 -17.33
C GLU A 371 11.02 -2.83 -16.87
N VAL A 372 10.95 -4.11 -17.24
CA VAL A 372 12.04 -5.06 -17.05
C VAL A 372 13.00 -4.94 -18.23
N PHE A 373 14.28 -4.72 -17.96
CA PHE A 373 15.32 -4.66 -18.99
C PHE A 373 16.44 -5.65 -18.71
N LEU A 374 17.13 -6.08 -19.77
CA LEU A 374 18.24 -7.03 -19.68
C LEU A 374 19.57 -6.28 -19.52
N TYR A 375 20.38 -6.70 -18.55
CA TYR A 375 21.75 -6.21 -18.40
C TYR A 375 22.68 -7.35 -17.99
N GLN A 376 23.76 -7.56 -18.76
CA GLN A 376 24.72 -8.65 -18.54
C GLN A 376 24.04 -10.03 -18.37
N GLY A 377 23.01 -10.30 -19.19
CA GLY A 377 22.28 -11.57 -19.18
C GLY A 377 21.33 -11.78 -18.00
N ARG A 378 21.11 -10.79 -17.14
CA ARG A 378 20.13 -10.82 -16.04
C ARG A 378 19.07 -9.74 -16.21
N SER A 379 17.86 -10.02 -15.74
CA SER A 379 16.74 -9.08 -15.77
C SER A 379 16.78 -8.14 -14.56
N TYR A 380 16.58 -6.85 -14.81
CA TYR A 380 16.57 -5.79 -13.80
C TYR A 380 15.36 -4.88 -13.97
N LYS A 381 15.04 -4.12 -12.92
CA LYS A 381 14.13 -2.97 -12.96
C LYS A 381 14.85 -1.71 -12.47
N SER A 382 14.42 -0.55 -12.98
CA SER A 382 14.91 0.74 -12.50
C SER A 382 14.41 1.00 -11.07
N TYR A 383 15.26 1.62 -10.26
CA TYR A 383 14.91 1.98 -8.88
C TYR A 383 15.60 3.30 -8.54
N ARG A 384 14.82 4.33 -8.18
CA ARG A 384 15.36 5.67 -7.92
C ARG A 384 14.80 6.27 -6.64
N GLY A 385 15.63 7.05 -5.97
CA GLY A 385 15.27 7.75 -4.74
C GLY A 385 14.41 8.94 -5.08
N MET A 386 13.44 9.27 -4.24
CA MET A 386 12.64 10.48 -4.47
C MET A 386 13.50 11.75 -4.50
N GLY A 387 14.69 11.72 -3.89
CA GLY A 387 15.68 12.80 -3.92
C GLY A 387 16.70 12.68 -5.04
N SER A 388 16.54 11.76 -6.00
CA SER A 388 17.35 11.72 -7.20
C SER A 388 16.97 12.86 -8.15
N VAL A 389 17.89 13.23 -9.02
CA VAL A 389 17.64 14.29 -10.02
C VAL A 389 16.44 13.95 -10.90
N GLY A 390 16.33 12.72 -11.39
CA GLY A 390 15.21 12.29 -12.23
C GLY A 390 13.88 12.33 -11.48
N ALA A 391 13.82 11.83 -10.24
CA ALA A 391 12.58 11.86 -9.46
C ALA A 391 12.16 13.29 -9.09
N MET A 392 13.11 14.18 -8.77
CA MET A 392 12.82 15.60 -8.48
C MET A 392 12.29 16.34 -9.71
N LYS A 393 12.86 16.08 -10.89
CA LYS A 393 12.36 16.61 -12.17
C LYS A 393 10.92 16.17 -12.45
N ASP A 394 10.59 14.93 -12.06
CA ASP A 394 9.26 14.34 -12.26
C ASP A 394 8.27 14.65 -11.11
N GLY A 395 8.56 15.67 -10.29
CA GLY A 395 7.61 16.22 -9.31
C GLY A 395 7.92 15.92 -7.84
N ALA A 396 9.08 15.34 -7.51
CA ALA A 396 9.48 15.10 -6.12
C ALA A 396 10.25 16.26 -5.46
N ALA A 397 10.52 17.35 -6.17
CA ALA A 397 11.35 18.46 -5.68
C ALA A 397 10.77 19.15 -4.43
N ASP A 398 9.44 19.22 -4.29
CA ASP A 398 8.75 19.79 -3.13
C ASP A 398 9.09 19.04 -1.83
N ARG A 399 9.32 17.73 -1.93
CA ARG A 399 9.73 16.89 -0.81
C ARG A 399 11.04 17.35 -0.16
N TYR A 400 11.92 17.99 -0.93
CA TYR A 400 13.25 18.45 -0.52
C TYR A 400 13.38 19.98 -0.52
N PHE A 401 12.26 20.72 -0.59
CA PHE A 401 12.24 22.18 -0.56
C PHE A 401 13.00 22.83 -1.74
N GLN A 402 12.95 22.21 -2.92
CA GLN A 402 13.68 22.64 -4.13
C GLN A 402 12.76 22.95 -5.32
N GLU A 403 11.50 23.30 -5.06
CA GLU A 403 10.46 23.60 -6.07
C GLU A 403 10.93 24.69 -7.06
N ASP A 404 11.56 25.74 -6.54
CA ASP A 404 12.04 26.90 -7.33
C ASP A 404 13.23 26.56 -8.25
N ASN A 405 13.93 25.45 -8.01
CA ASN A 405 15.12 25.05 -8.77
C ASN A 405 14.81 24.06 -9.90
N THR A 406 13.56 23.62 -10.05
CA THR A 406 13.15 22.62 -11.05
C THR A 406 13.41 23.04 -12.50
N ALA A 407 13.42 24.35 -12.78
CA ALA A 407 13.69 24.89 -14.11
C ALA A 407 15.18 24.79 -14.52
N ASN A 408 16.10 24.60 -13.57
CA ASN A 408 17.52 24.44 -13.84
C ASN A 408 18.09 23.24 -13.07
N VAL A 409 18.18 22.11 -13.77
CA VAL A 409 18.64 20.83 -13.22
C VAL A 409 20.02 20.93 -12.55
N ASP A 410 20.91 21.78 -13.07
CA ASP A 410 22.26 21.96 -12.51
C ASP A 410 22.26 22.64 -11.13
N LYS A 411 21.14 23.27 -10.74
CA LYS A 411 20.97 23.88 -9.42
C LYS A 411 20.33 22.97 -8.39
N LEU A 412 19.86 21.78 -8.79
CA LEU A 412 19.31 20.81 -7.85
C LEU A 412 20.43 20.20 -7.00
N VAL A 413 20.18 20.07 -5.70
CA VAL A 413 21.05 19.41 -4.73
C VAL A 413 20.42 18.06 -4.37
N PRO A 414 20.76 16.96 -5.06
CA PRO A 414 20.09 15.68 -4.86
C PRO A 414 20.44 15.03 -3.53
N GLU A 415 19.40 14.54 -2.85
CA GLU A 415 19.46 13.76 -1.61
C GLU A 415 19.15 12.27 -1.86
N GLY A 416 19.27 11.82 -3.10
CA GLY A 416 19.16 10.41 -3.48
C GLY A 416 19.86 10.09 -4.80
N ILE A 417 19.94 8.80 -5.09
CA ILE A 417 20.56 8.26 -6.30
C ILE A 417 19.57 7.47 -7.15
N GLU A 418 19.98 7.14 -8.37
CA GLU A 418 19.30 6.19 -9.25
C GLU A 418 20.15 4.94 -9.40
N GLY A 419 19.47 3.80 -9.44
CA GLY A 419 20.12 2.51 -9.60
C GLY A 419 19.17 1.51 -10.25
N ARG A 420 19.55 0.24 -10.14
CA ARG A 420 18.76 -0.88 -10.62
C ARG A 420 18.71 -1.95 -9.55
N VAL A 421 17.62 -2.69 -9.54
CA VAL A 421 17.44 -3.86 -8.66
C VAL A 421 17.17 -5.09 -9.51
N PRO A 422 17.65 -6.29 -9.10
CA PRO A 422 17.32 -7.52 -9.80
C PRO A 422 15.80 -7.70 -9.92
N TYR A 423 15.34 -8.25 -11.04
CA TYR A 423 13.95 -8.68 -11.16
C TYR A 423 13.67 -9.85 -10.22
N LYS A 424 12.62 -9.72 -9.39
CA LYS A 424 12.31 -10.67 -8.30
C LYS A 424 11.09 -11.55 -8.58
N GLY A 425 10.44 -11.40 -9.73
CA GLY A 425 9.16 -12.04 -10.00
C GLY A 425 8.01 -11.38 -9.23
N SER A 426 6.96 -12.15 -8.95
CA SER A 426 5.80 -11.66 -8.17
C SER A 426 6.19 -11.28 -6.74
N VAL A 427 5.49 -10.30 -6.18
CA VAL A 427 5.62 -9.88 -4.78
C VAL A 427 5.14 -10.94 -3.78
N LEU A 428 4.28 -11.88 -4.18
CA LEU A 428 3.64 -12.85 -3.28
C LEU A 428 4.65 -13.72 -2.52
N PRO A 429 5.61 -14.42 -3.18
CA PRO A 429 6.65 -15.18 -2.49
C PRO A 429 7.50 -14.32 -1.55
N ILE A 430 7.77 -13.06 -1.92
CA ILE A 430 8.55 -12.14 -1.08
C ILE A 430 7.79 -11.86 0.21
N VAL A 431 6.50 -11.48 0.12
CA VAL A 431 5.65 -11.25 1.29
C VAL A 431 5.56 -12.49 2.18
N HIS A 432 5.44 -13.68 1.59
CA HIS A 432 5.46 -14.94 2.34
C HIS A 432 6.77 -15.13 3.12
N GLN A 433 7.93 -14.90 2.50
CA GLN A 433 9.23 -15.01 3.17
C GLN A 433 9.41 -13.97 4.28
N LEU A 434 8.99 -12.72 4.04
CA LEU A 434 9.08 -11.65 5.04
C LEU A 434 8.22 -11.96 6.25
N THR A 435 6.95 -12.33 6.04
CA THR A 435 6.03 -12.68 7.13
C THR A 435 6.49 -13.95 7.86
N GLY A 436 6.99 -14.96 7.15
CA GLY A 436 7.59 -16.16 7.75
C GLY A 436 8.77 -15.83 8.66
N GLY A 437 9.65 -14.91 8.26
CA GLY A 437 10.76 -14.44 9.08
C GLY A 437 10.30 -13.72 10.36
N ILE A 438 9.27 -12.88 10.27
CA ILE A 438 8.68 -12.21 11.44
C ILE A 438 8.10 -13.23 12.42
N ARG A 439 7.32 -14.20 11.93
CA ARG A 439 6.73 -15.27 12.75
C ARG A 439 7.78 -16.12 13.45
N SER A 440 8.86 -16.45 12.73
CA SER A 440 10.00 -17.17 13.30
C SER A 440 10.63 -16.38 14.45
N SER A 441 10.88 -15.08 14.24
CA SER A 441 11.45 -14.20 15.27
C SER A 441 10.54 -14.06 16.50
N MET A 442 9.23 -13.90 16.29
CA MET A 442 8.24 -13.88 17.37
C MET A 442 8.22 -15.20 18.17
N GLY A 443 8.35 -16.35 17.48
CA GLY A 443 8.47 -17.66 18.11
C GLY A 443 9.72 -17.77 19.00
N TYR A 444 10.88 -17.30 18.52
CA TYR A 444 12.12 -17.25 19.32
C TYR A 444 12.01 -16.29 20.52
N CYS A 445 11.25 -15.21 20.39
CA CYS A 445 11.04 -14.23 21.47
C CYS A 445 9.87 -14.59 22.39
N GLY A 446 9.17 -15.71 22.17
CA GLY A 446 8.03 -16.11 22.99
C GLY A 446 6.84 -15.17 22.95
N CYS A 447 6.62 -14.47 21.84
CA CYS A 447 5.57 -13.47 21.69
C CYS A 447 4.49 -13.94 20.72
N ALA A 448 3.23 -13.97 21.15
CA ALA A 448 2.08 -14.35 20.30
C ALA A 448 1.54 -13.20 19.45
N SER A 449 1.80 -11.95 19.82
CA SER A 449 1.34 -10.76 19.09
C SER A 449 2.42 -9.68 19.03
N ILE A 450 2.31 -8.74 18.08
CA ILE A 450 3.21 -7.57 18.00
C ILE A 450 3.11 -6.70 19.27
N ALA A 451 1.92 -6.57 19.86
CA ALA A 451 1.73 -5.81 21.10
C ALA A 451 2.50 -6.44 22.27
N GLU A 452 2.41 -7.75 22.45
CA GLU A 452 3.22 -8.48 23.44
C GLU A 452 4.72 -8.34 23.16
N TRP A 453 5.10 -8.29 21.88
CA TRP A 453 6.50 -8.12 21.48
C TRP A 453 7.06 -6.75 21.85
N HIS A 454 6.26 -5.69 21.76
CA HIS A 454 6.63 -4.35 22.25
C HIS A 454 6.90 -4.34 23.76
N GLU A 455 6.17 -5.15 24.53
CA GLU A 455 6.31 -5.19 26.00
C GLU A 455 7.47 -6.07 26.47
N LYS A 456 7.76 -7.17 25.76
CA LYS A 456 8.67 -8.22 26.23
C LYS A 456 10.02 -8.29 25.54
N SER A 457 10.14 -7.75 24.32
CA SER A 457 11.37 -7.92 23.54
C SER A 457 12.58 -7.31 24.23
N GLN A 458 13.71 -7.99 24.11
CA GLN A 458 15.00 -7.52 24.59
C GLN A 458 16.00 -7.54 23.46
N PHE A 459 16.87 -6.53 23.46
CA PHE A 459 17.94 -6.39 22.48
C PHE A 459 19.29 -6.51 23.17
N VAL A 460 20.26 -7.06 22.45
CA VAL A 460 21.68 -7.02 22.82
C VAL A 460 22.45 -6.22 21.76
N GLN A 461 23.29 -5.30 22.21
CA GLN A 461 24.21 -4.60 21.32
C GLN A 461 25.37 -5.54 20.95
N ILE A 462 25.68 -5.59 19.66
CA ILE A 462 26.80 -6.34 19.12
C ILE A 462 27.89 -5.42 18.58
N THR A 463 29.06 -5.99 18.31
CA THR A 463 30.16 -5.31 17.61
C THR A 463 30.12 -5.66 16.12
N ALA A 464 30.95 -4.99 15.31
CA ALA A 464 31.12 -5.36 13.91
C ALA A 464 31.58 -6.82 13.71
N ALA A 465 32.29 -7.40 14.69
CA ALA A 465 32.65 -8.83 14.65
C ALA A 465 31.42 -9.72 14.85
N GLY A 466 30.51 -9.33 15.76
CA GLY A 466 29.23 -10.03 15.93
C GLY A 466 28.34 -9.96 14.69
N MET A 467 28.39 -8.86 13.92
CA MET A 467 27.65 -8.78 12.66
C MET A 467 28.23 -9.73 11.59
N ARG A 468 29.56 -9.84 11.52
CA ARG A 468 30.22 -10.81 10.64
C ARG A 468 29.88 -12.26 11.03
N GLU A 469 29.86 -12.56 12.34
CA GLU A 469 29.42 -13.87 12.87
C GLU A 469 27.95 -14.15 12.54
N SER A 470 27.08 -13.12 12.56
CA SER A 470 25.65 -13.29 12.30
C SER A 470 25.35 -13.68 10.84
N HIS A 471 26.21 -13.28 9.90
CA HIS A 471 26.11 -13.68 8.50
C HIS A 471 26.74 -15.05 8.26
N VAL A 472 26.40 -15.70 7.14
CA VAL A 472 27.11 -16.89 6.67
C VAL A 472 28.60 -16.56 6.50
N HIS A 473 29.46 -17.30 7.19
CA HIS A 473 30.91 -17.13 7.19
C HIS A 473 31.62 -18.48 7.03
N ASP A 474 32.88 -18.44 6.58
CA ASP A 474 33.78 -19.60 6.41
C ASP A 474 33.29 -20.72 5.45
N VAL A 475 32.38 -20.39 4.53
CA VAL A 475 31.90 -21.30 3.48
C VAL A 475 31.66 -20.57 2.14
N GLN A 476 31.71 -21.31 1.03
CA GLN A 476 31.28 -20.81 -0.27
C GLN A 476 29.81 -21.15 -0.50
N ILE A 477 28.98 -20.13 -0.74
CA ILE A 477 27.54 -20.32 -1.02
C ILE A 477 27.37 -20.94 -2.40
N THR A 478 26.82 -22.15 -2.45
CA THR A 478 26.54 -22.87 -3.72
C THR A 478 25.12 -22.60 -4.24
N LYS A 479 24.19 -22.27 -3.34
CA LYS A 479 22.80 -21.93 -3.66
C LYS A 479 22.25 -20.95 -2.64
N GLU A 480 21.75 -19.82 -3.12
CA GLU A 480 21.13 -18.80 -2.28
C GLU A 480 19.68 -19.17 -1.92
N ALA A 481 19.24 -18.69 -0.76
CA ALA A 481 17.86 -18.83 -0.31
C ALA A 481 17.07 -17.55 -0.66
N PRO A 482 15.76 -17.62 -0.95
CA PRO A 482 14.95 -16.45 -1.33
C PRO A 482 14.90 -15.32 -0.29
N ASN A 483 15.26 -15.62 0.96
CA ASN A 483 15.22 -14.72 2.11
C ASN A 483 16.60 -14.21 2.54
N TYR A 484 17.68 -14.61 1.85
CA TYR A 484 19.04 -14.24 2.21
C TYR A 484 19.96 -14.18 0.99
N HIS A 485 20.51 -12.99 0.75
CA HIS A 485 21.52 -12.72 -0.27
C HIS A 485 22.63 -11.88 0.38
N LEU A 486 23.88 -12.13 0.00
CA LEU A 486 25.01 -11.27 0.34
C LEU A 486 25.26 -10.35 -0.85
N ASP A 487 25.38 -9.05 -0.61
CA ASP A 487 25.81 -8.07 -1.61
C ASP A 487 27.33 -8.17 -1.86
#